data_AF-A0A0H4XNB6-F1
#
_entry.id   AF-A0A0H4XNB6-F1
#
_cell.length_a   1.000
_cell.length_b   1.000
_cell.length_c   1.000
_cell.angle_alpha   90.00
_cell.angle_beta   90.00
_cell.angle_gamma   90.00
#
_symmetry.space_group_name_H-M   'P 1'
#
loop_
_entity.id
_entity.type
_entity.pdbx_description
1 polymer ?
#
loop_
_entity_poly.entity_id
_entity_poly.type
_entity_poly.pdbx_seq_one_letter_code
_entity_poly.pdbx_strand_id
1 'polypeptide(L)' 'MRSRTDIHQAGLAESARFHQSLMRWLEAHHLLGAVRSVSEPGSMPMLHLRCAPRVLDQLRRAPEFEAGTMMPLDLI' A
#
# COMPACT_ATOMS: atom_id res chain seq x y z
N MET A 1 -3.61 -27.09 13.04
CA MET A 1 -2.63 -26.00 12.83
C MET A 1 -2.54 -25.73 11.33
N ARG A 2 -2.56 -24.46 10.89
CA ARG A 2 -2.29 -24.13 9.47
C ARG A 2 -0.79 -24.26 9.20
N SER A 3 -0.43 -24.73 8.01
CA SER A 3 0.98 -24.80 7.62
C SER A 3 1.56 -23.40 7.41
N ARG A 4 2.89 -23.26 7.53
CA ARG A 4 3.60 -22.02 7.15
C ARG A 4 3.32 -21.62 5.71
N THR A 5 3.18 -22.61 4.82
CA THR A 5 2.83 -22.39 3.41
C THR A 5 1.43 -21.79 3.28
N ASP A 6 0.45 -22.31 4.03
CA ASP A 6 -0.93 -21.81 3.97
C ASP A 6 -1.01 -20.37 4.46
N ILE A 7 -0.27 -20.04 5.52
CA ILE A 7 -0.18 -18.67 6.06
C ILE A 7 0.45 -17.74 5.02
N HIS A 8 1.54 -18.18 4.38
CA HIS A 8 2.23 -17.38 3.37
C HIS A 8 1.34 -17.12 2.14
N GLN A 9 0.65 -18.16 1.63
CA GLN A 9 -0.29 -18.03 0.50
C GLN A 9 -1.47 -17.12 0.84
N ALA A 10 -2.01 -17.22 2.07
CA ALA A 10 -3.06 -16.32 2.53
C ALA A 10 -2.56 -14.86 2.58
N GLY A 11 -1.35 -14.63 3.07
CA GLY A 11 -0.74 -13.30 3.12
C GLY A 11 -0.51 -12.69 1.73
N LEU A 12 -0.06 -13.49 0.75
CA LEU A 12 0.06 -13.04 -0.64
C LEU A 12 -1.30 -12.64 -1.23
N ALA A 13 -2.34 -13.46 -1.02
CA ALA A 13 -3.68 -13.17 -1.50
C ALA A 13 -4.27 -11.90 -0.85
N GLU A 14 -4.03 -11.71 0.44
CA GLU A 14 -4.46 -10.52 1.18
C GLU A 14 -3.73 -9.26 0.70
N SER A 15 -2.42 -9.34 0.51
CA SER A 15 -1.63 -8.21 -0.02
C SER A 15 -2.04 -7.82 -1.44
N ALA A 16 -2.33 -8.80 -2.30
CA ALA A 16 -2.85 -8.54 -3.64
C ALA A 16 -4.20 -7.81 -3.61
N ARG A 17 -5.10 -8.21 -2.70
CA ARG A 17 -6.39 -7.51 -2.50
C ARG A 17 -6.20 -6.09 -1.97
N PHE A 18 -5.26 -5.91 -1.04
CA PHE A 18 -4.92 -4.60 -0.49
C PHE A 18 -4.40 -3.65 -1.59
N HIS A 19 -3.48 -4.14 -2.43
CA HIS A 19 -2.98 -3.40 -3.60
C HIS A 19 -4.11 -2.98 -4.54
N GLN A 20 -5.01 -3.90 -4.89
CA GLN A 20 -6.16 -3.57 -5.73
C GLN A 20 -7.10 -2.54 -5.07
N SER A 21 -7.32 -2.64 -3.76
CA SER A 21 -8.14 -1.68 -3.01
C SER A 21 -7.54 -0.28 -3.05
N LEU A 22 -6.24 -0.16 -2.80
CA LEU A 22 -5.50 1.09 -2.89
C LEU A 22 -5.58 1.70 -4.30
N MET A 23 -5.35 0.90 -5.35
CA MET A 23 -5.38 1.40 -6.74
C MET A 23 -6.77 1.93 -7.12
N ARG A 24 -7.85 1.20 -6.77
CA ARG A 24 -9.22 1.67 -7.00
C ARG A 24 -9.53 2.95 -6.24
N TRP A 25 -9.05 3.05 -4.99
CA TRP A 25 -9.26 4.25 -4.19
C TRP A 25 -8.52 5.46 -4.78
N LEU A 26 -7.26 5.30 -5.20
CA LEU A 26 -6.49 6.35 -5.86
C LEU A 26 -7.15 6.83 -7.14
N GLU A 27 -7.73 5.91 -7.92
CA GLU A 27 -8.49 6.24 -9.13
C GLU A 27 -9.76 7.04 -8.81
N ALA A 28 -10.57 6.56 -7.86
CA ALA A 28 -11.82 7.22 -7.45
C ALA A 28 -11.60 8.65 -6.90
N HIS A 29 -10.43 8.92 -6.32
CA HIS A 29 -10.06 10.24 -5.79
C HIS A 29 -9.23 11.09 -6.77
N HIS A 30 -9.07 10.64 -8.02
CA HIS A 30 -8.28 11.30 -9.06
C HIS A 30 -6.81 11.57 -8.66
N LEU A 31 -6.23 10.66 -7.87
CA LEU A 31 -4.88 10.78 -7.33
C LEU A 31 -3.81 10.03 -8.13
N LEU A 32 -4.17 9.20 -9.12
CA LEU A 32 -3.19 8.40 -9.88
C LEU A 32 -2.07 9.27 -10.49
N GLY A 33 -2.40 10.43 -11.05
CA GLY A 33 -1.40 11.36 -11.61
C GLY A 33 -0.46 12.01 -10.57
N ALA A 34 -0.76 11.86 -9.27
CA ALA A 34 0.04 12.34 -8.15
C ALA A 34 0.89 11.23 -7.50
N VAL A 35 0.80 9.99 -8.01
CA VAL A 35 1.57 8.84 -7.55
C VAL A 35 2.63 8.52 -8.60
N ARG A 36 3.91 8.58 -8.20
CA ARG A 36 5.05 8.24 -9.06
C ARG A 36 5.26 6.73 -9.16
N SER A 37 5.12 6.02 -8.04
CA SER A 37 5.28 4.57 -8.00
C SER A 37 4.59 3.97 -6.78
N VAL A 38 4.19 2.72 -6.91
CA VAL A 38 3.71 1.84 -5.84
C VAL A 38 4.61 0.62 -5.84
N SER A 39 5.02 0.13 -4.68
CA SER A 39 5.78 -1.13 -4.58
C SER A 39 4.91 -2.32 -4.97
N GLU A 40 5.54 -3.39 -5.43
CA GLU A 40 4.85 -4.68 -5.57
C GLU A 40 4.34 -5.18 -4.20
N PRO A 41 3.18 -5.89 -4.17
CA PRO A 41 2.68 -6.51 -2.95
C PRO A 41 3.55 -7.67 -2.50
N GLY A 42 3.88 -7.70 -1.20
CA GLY A 42 4.58 -8.83 -0.55
C GLY A 42 3.62 -9.83 0.09
N SER A 43 4.08 -10.62 1.06
CA SER A 43 3.20 -11.48 1.85
C SER A 43 2.49 -10.75 3.00
N MET A 44 2.71 -9.44 3.13
CA MET A 44 2.08 -8.57 4.11
C MET A 44 1.23 -7.53 3.35
N PRO A 45 0.04 -7.15 3.84
CA PRO A 45 -0.80 -6.11 3.24
C PRO A 45 -0.24 -4.71 3.55
N MET A 46 0.97 -4.45 3.07
CA MET A 46 1.69 -3.19 3.24
C MET A 46 2.32 -2.81 1.90
N LEU A 47 2.21 -1.54 1.54
CA LEU A 47 2.69 -1.00 0.27
C LEU A 47 3.43 0.31 0.52
N HIS A 48 4.43 0.56 -0.31
CA HIS A 48 5.21 1.79 -0.27
C HIS A 48 4.89 2.63 -1.50
N LEU A 49 4.50 3.88 -1.27
CA LEU A 49 4.15 4.81 -2.33
C LEU A 49 5.18 5.94 -2.40
N ARG A 50 5.61 6.26 -3.62
CA ARG A 50 6.23 7.55 -3.92
C ARG A 50 5.16 8.44 -4.50
N CYS A 51 4.77 9.50 -3.80
CA CYS A 51 3.63 10.32 -4.18
C CYS A 51 3.83 11.79 -3.75
N ALA A 52 3.01 12.68 -4.31
CA ALA A 52 2.93 14.06 -3.84
C ALA A 52 2.35 14.12 -2.40
N PRO A 53 2.71 15.12 -1.57
CA PRO A 53 2.26 15.20 -0.18
C PRO A 53 0.74 15.09 0.01
N ARG A 54 -0.04 15.69 -0.90
CA ARG A 54 -1.51 15.65 -0.88
C ARG A 54 -2.10 14.23 -0.88
N VAL A 55 -1.40 13.25 -1.46
CA VAL A 55 -1.85 11.85 -1.48
C VAL A 55 -1.78 11.26 -0.08
N LEU A 56 -0.66 11.48 0.63
CA LEU A 56 -0.49 11.03 2.01
C LEU A 56 -1.52 11.69 2.94
N ASP A 57 -1.79 12.99 2.76
CA ASP A 57 -2.78 13.71 3.57
C ASP A 57 -4.19 13.14 3.40
N GLN A 58 -4.57 12.71 2.20
CA GLN A 58 -5.86 12.06 1.98
C GLN A 58 -5.87 10.63 2.52
N LEU A 59 -4.81 9.85 2.31
CA LEU A 59 -4.70 8.49 2.86
C LEU A 59 -4.80 8.47 4.38
N ARG A 60 -4.21 9.45 5.08
CA ARG A 60 -4.32 9.59 6.55
C ARG A 60 -5.74 9.88 7.05
N ARG A 61 -6.64 10.35 6.19
CA ARG A 61 -8.04 10.64 6.51
C ARG A 61 -8.99 9.52 6.08
N ALA A 62 -8.51 8.57 5.29
CA ALA A 62 -9.27 7.44 4.81
C ALA A 62 -9.28 6.33 5.88
N PRO A 63 -10.45 5.97 6.46
CA PRO A 63 -10.51 4.98 7.53
C PRO A 63 -10.06 3.57 7.13
N GLU A 64 -10.04 3.28 5.83
CA GLU A 64 -9.59 2.01 5.26
C GLU A 64 -8.05 1.85 5.18
N PHE A 65 -7.28 2.93 5.41
CA PHE A 65 -5.82 2.90 5.31
C PHE A 65 -5.15 3.46 6.58
N GLU A 66 -4.15 2.72 7.07
CA GLU A 66 -3.17 3.28 7.99
C GLU A 66 -1.96 3.78 7.19
N ALA A 67 -1.73 5.10 7.19
CA ALA A 67 -0.73 5.73 6.33
C ALA A 67 0.27 6.57 7.12
N GLY A 68 1.56 6.28 6.92
CA GLY A 68 2.68 6.97 7.56
C GLY A 68 3.77 7.33 6.55
N THR A 69 4.71 8.16 7.00
CA THR A 69 5.97 8.39 6.27
C THR A 69 6.97 7.34 6.69
N MET A 70 7.63 6.69 5.73
CA MET A 70 8.87 6.01 6.04
C MET A 70 9.95 7.04 6.36
N MET A 71 10.84 6.71 7.30
CA MET A 71 12.09 7.46 7.40
C MET A 71 12.85 7.31 6.08
N PRO A 72 13.40 8.40 5.52
CA PRO A 72 14.31 8.28 4.40
C PRO A 72 15.48 7.41 4.86
N LEU A 73 15.62 6.25 4.24
CA LEU A 73 16.87 5.50 4.32
C LEU A 73 17.83 6.24 3.40
N ASP A 74 18.65 7.12 3.97
CA ASP A 74 19.82 7.62 3.28
C ASP A 74 20.72 6.41 3.01
N LEU A 75 20.67 5.91 1.78
CA LEU A 75 21.65 4.95 1.28
C LEU A 75 22.96 5.72 1.12
N ILE A 76 23.79 5.66 2.16
CA ILE A 76 25.17 6.14 2.19
C ILE A 76 26.05 5.29 1.27
#